data_AF-A0A2E4CJC9-F1
#
_entry.id   AF-A0A2E4CJC9-F1
#
_cell.length_a   1.000
_cell.length_b   1.000
_cell.length_c   1.000
_cell.angle_alpha   90.00
_cell.angle_beta   90.00
_cell.angle_gamma   90.00
#
_symmetry.space_group_name_H-M   'P 1'
#
loop_
_entity.id
_entity.type
_entity.pdbx_description
1 polymer ?
#
loop_
_entity_poly.entity_id
_entity_poly.type
_entity_poly.pdbx_seq_one_letter_code
_entity_poly.pdbx_strand_id
1 'polypeptide(L)' 'MNNDESLRKLVHDARAPLNRISMNAELVKLVLENDMPKQKALDALDKIIANCQQCSEQLQLISDTHASE' A
#
# COMPACT_ATOMS: atom_id res chain seq x y z
N MET A 1 5.81 2.38 -26.06
CA MET A 1 6.41 2.34 -24.71
C MET A 1 7.14 1.03 -24.58
N ASN A 2 8.39 1.02 -24.11
CA ASN A 2 9.12 -0.23 -23.89
C ASN A 2 8.45 -1.02 -22.77
N ASN A 3 8.30 -2.35 -22.93
CA ASN A 3 7.69 -3.22 -21.92
C ASN A 3 8.34 -3.05 -20.53
N ASP A 4 9.66 -2.83 -20.49
CA ASP A 4 10.41 -2.56 -19.27
C ASP A 4 9.99 -1.26 -18.55
N GLU A 5 9.61 -0.23 -19.30
CA GLU A 5 9.16 1.05 -18.72
C GLU A 5 7.77 0.92 -18.10
N SER A 6 6.90 0.12 -18.74
CA SER A 6 5.56 -0.19 -18.23
C SER A 6 5.63 -1.01 -16.94
N LEU A 7 6.46 -2.06 -16.91
CA LEU A 7 6.66 -2.88 -15.71
C LEU A 7 7.25 -2.07 -14.56
N ARG A 8 8.25 -1.22 -14.83
CA ARG A 8 8.85 -0.36 -13.79
C ARG A 8 7.81 0.59 -13.19
N LYS A 9 6.87 1.10 -14.00
CA LYS A 9 5.76 1.92 -13.52
C LYS A 9 4.80 1.12 -12.64
N LEU A 10 4.39 -0.06 -13.07
CA LEU A 10 3.49 -0.92 -12.27
C LEU A 10 4.12 -1.32 -10.92
N VAL A 11 5.41 -1.66 -10.91
CA VAL A 11 6.15 -1.95 -9.67
C VAL A 11 6.24 -0.72 -8.77
N HIS A 12 6.48 0.45 -9.35
CA HIS A 12 6.47 1.71 -8.59
C HIS A 12 5.09 1.98 -7.96
N ASP A 13 4.03 1.77 -8.72
CA ASP A 13 2.65 1.98 -8.26
C ASP A 13 2.26 0.99 -7.16
N ALA A 14 2.78 -0.24 -7.19
CA ALA A 14 2.64 -1.22 -6.10
C ALA A 14 3.45 -0.87 -4.84
N ARG A 15 4.58 -0.14 -4.96
CA ARG A 15 5.38 0.32 -3.80
C ARG A 15 4.69 1.42 -3.00
N ALA A 16 3.89 2.26 -3.66
CA ALA A 16 3.19 3.36 -3.01
C ALA A 16 2.26 2.91 -1.85
N PRO A 17 1.35 1.93 -2.02
CA PRO A 17 0.53 1.44 -0.92
C PRO A 17 1.36 0.73 0.17
N LEU A 18 2.44 0.03 -0.18
CA LEU A 18 3.34 -0.59 0.81
C LEU A 18 3.97 0.45 1.75
N ASN A 19 4.47 1.55 1.20
CA ASN A 19 5.03 2.64 2.01
C ASN A 19 3.98 3.27 2.93
N ARG A 20 2.75 3.42 2.44
CA ARG A 20 1.64 3.93 3.25
C ARG A 20 1.25 2.96 4.36
N ILE A 21 1.30 1.65 4.12
CA ILE A 21 1.07 0.64 5.16
C ILE A 21 2.11 0.80 6.28
N SER A 22 3.40 0.85 5.93
CA SER A 22 4.49 1.03 6.90
C SER A 22 4.30 2.30 7.73
N MET A 23 4.05 3.43 7.08
CA MET A 23 3.84 4.72 7.76
C MET A 23 2.61 4.70 8.69
N ASN A 24 1.47 4.14 8.26
CA ASN A 24 0.30 4.06 9.12
C ASN A 24 0.50 3.07 10.27
N ALA A 25 1.27 2.00 10.09
CA ALA A 25 1.61 1.08 11.17
C ALA A 25 2.49 1.76 12.23
N GLU A 26 3.46 2.58 11.81
CA GLU A 26 4.24 3.42 12.73
C GLU A 26 3.38 4.46 13.45
N LEU A 27 2.41 5.07 12.75
CA LEU A 27 1.45 5.99 13.36
C LEU A 27 0.59 5.29 14.44
N VAL A 28 0.17 4.06 14.22
CA VAL A 28 -0.57 3.27 15.23
C VAL A 28 0.29 3.06 16.48
N LYS A 29 1.58 2.72 16.32
CA LYS A 29 2.51 2.62 17.46
C LYS A 29 2.61 3.93 18.22
N LEU A 30 2.83 5.04 17.51
CA LEU A 30 2.92 6.37 18.10
C LEU A 30 1.66 6.72 18.90
N VAL A 31 0.47 6.42 18.36
CA VAL A 31 -0.81 6.69 19.03
C VAL A 31 -0.93 5.91 20.34
N LEU A 32 -0.53 4.65 20.34
CA LEU A 32 -0.59 3.79 21.54
C LEU A 32 0.46 4.17 22.59
N GLU A 33 1.67 4.53 22.17
CA GLU A 33 2.78 4.88 23.07
C GLU A 33 2.59 6.23 23.76
N ASN A 34 1.85 7.16 23.13
CA ASN A 34 1.71 8.55 23.60
C ASN A 34 0.28 8.88 24.10
N ASP A 35 -0.54 7.87 24.39
CA ASP A 35 -1.94 8.01 24.85
C ASP A 35 -2.76 9.01 24.00
N MET A 36 -2.54 8.97 22.67
CA MET A 36 -3.28 9.81 21.74
C MET A 36 -4.71 9.29 21.55
N PRO A 37 -5.64 10.08 20.99
CA PRO A 37 -7.01 9.64 20.79
C PRO A 37 -7.09 8.34 19.98
N LYS A 38 -7.78 7.33 20.55
CA LYS A 38 -8.00 6.01 19.94
C LYS A 38 -8.49 6.09 18.49
N GLN A 39 -9.32 7.08 18.17
CA GLN A 39 -9.84 7.29 16.82
C GLN A 39 -8.71 7.44 15.78
N LYS A 40 -7.58 8.07 16.13
CA LYS A 40 -6.43 8.19 15.21
C LYS A 40 -5.81 6.85 14.85
N ALA A 41 -5.78 5.89 15.80
CA ALA A 41 -5.32 4.53 15.51
C ALA A 41 -6.32 3.81 14.61
N LEU A 42 -7.62 3.96 14.85
CA LEU A 42 -8.66 3.38 13.99
C LEU A 42 -8.57 3.92 12.55
N ASP A 43 -8.45 5.23 12.38
CA ASP A 43 -8.31 5.85 11.06
C ASP A 43 -7.03 5.39 10.34
N ALA A 44 -5.93 5.16 11.09
CA ALA A 44 -4.69 4.63 10.53
C ALA A 44 -4.83 3.15 10.13
N LEU A 45 -5.55 2.35 10.92
CA LEU A 45 -5.85 0.95 10.60
C LEU A 45 -6.74 0.83 9.36
N ASP A 46 -7.76 1.67 9.22
CA ASP A 46 -8.61 1.71 8.02
C ASP A 46 -7.78 2.03 6.77
N LYS A 47 -6.82 2.96 6.89
CA LYS A 47 -5.87 3.23 5.80
C LYS A 47 -4.97 2.04 5.50
N ILE A 48 -4.50 1.29 6.50
CA ILE A 48 -3.72 0.07 6.25
C ILE A 48 -4.55 -0.93 5.44
N ILE A 49 -5.80 -1.19 5.85
CA ILE A 49 -6.71 -2.11 5.15
C ILE A 49 -6.92 -1.67 3.70
N ALA A 50 -7.22 -0.39 3.48
CA ALA A 50 -7.40 0.15 2.13
C ALA A 50 -6.14 0.03 1.27
N ASN A 51 -4.95 0.27 1.84
CA ASN A 51 -3.69 0.13 1.09
C ASN A 51 -3.32 -1.34 0.82
N CYS A 52 -3.70 -2.28 1.69
CA CYS A 52 -3.57 -3.72 1.40
C CYS A 52 -4.42 -4.11 0.19
N GLN A 53 -5.67 -3.64 0.12
CA GLN A 53 -6.55 -3.87 -1.02
C GLN A 53 -5.96 -3.27 -2.31
N GLN A 54 -5.49 -2.03 -2.26
CA GLN A 54 -4.82 -1.38 -3.39
C GLN A 54 -3.56 -2.15 -3.82
N CYS A 55 -2.75 -2.65 -2.88
CA CYS A 55 -1.58 -3.46 -3.20
C CYS A 55 -1.98 -4.74 -3.93
N SER A 56 -3.05 -5.41 -3.49
CA SER A 56 -3.58 -6.61 -4.17
C SER A 56 -4.01 -6.30 -5.61
N GLU A 57 -4.69 -5.18 -5.83
CA GLU A 57 -5.12 -4.75 -7.17
C GLU A 57 -3.93 -4.45 -8.08
N GLN A 58 -2.90 -3.74 -7.58
CA GLN A 58 -1.69 -3.45 -8.35
C GLN A 58 -0.90 -4.73 -8.69
N LEU A 59 -0.82 -5.68 -7.77
CA LEU A 59 -0.18 -6.98 -8.02
C LEU A 59 -0.95 -7.80 -9.05
N GLN A 60 -2.29 -7.76 -9.02
CA GLN A 60 -3.12 -8.41 -10.03
C GLN A 60 -2.88 -7.79 -11.41
N LEU A 61 -2.82 -6.46 -11.51
CA LEU A 61 -2.50 -5.77 -12.77
C LEU A 61 -1.12 -6.17 -13.33
N ILE A 62 -0.11 -6.30 -12.47
CA ILE A 62 1.22 -6.80 -12.87
C ILE A 62 1.10 -8.22 -13.41
N SER A 63 0.41 -9.11 -12.69
CA SER A 63 0.21 -10.50 -13.08
C SER A 63 -0.51 -10.61 -14.44
N ASP A 64 -1.60 -9.89 -14.63
CA ASP A 64 -2.43 -9.94 -15.84
C ASP A 64 -1.68 -9.39 -17.06
N THR A 65 -0.82 -8.39 -16.85
CA THR A 65 0.05 -7.84 -17.89
C THR A 65 1.06 -8.88 -18.40
N HIS A 66 1.43 -9.86 -17.57
CA HIS A 66 2.40 -10.93 -17.91
C HIS A 66 1.77 -12.31 -18.16
N ALA A 67 0.49 -12.52 -17.85
CA ALA A 67 -0.23 -13.77 -18.11
C ALA A 67 -0.69 -13.92 -19.58
N SER A 68 -0.45 -12.91 -20.41
CA SER A 68 -0.86 -12.86 -21.82
C SER A 68 0.28 -13.16 -22.81
N GLU A 69 1.43 -13.64 -22.33
CA GLU A 69 2.57 -14.13 -23.15
C GLU A 69 2.57 -15.66 -23.28
#